data_AF-A0A9D3SRA6-F1
#
_entry.id   AF-A0A9D3SRA6-F1
#
_cell.length_a   1.000
_cell.length_b   1.000
_cell.length_c   1.000
_cell.angle_alpha   90.00
_cell.angle_beta   90.00
_cell.angle_gamma   90.00
#
_symmetry.space_group_name_H-M   'P 1'
#
loop_
_entity.id
_entity.type
_entity.pdbx_description
1 polymer ?
#
loop_
_entity_poly.entity_id
_entity_poly.type
_entity_poly.pdbx_seq_one_letter_code
_entity_poly.pdbx_strand_id
1 'polypeptide(L)'
;MEILDLLPANFGYVILTYFYSWVMLTYLGVNVGRARKKYDVKYPTMYSTKDDMFNCIQRAHQNTLEVYPQWLVFQTIAAIVYPTAASVLGVIWVTSRFSYAWGYYTGNPAKRLNGAYGYIGLFGVIILSLSVALQLLGWTTGENNIVRKMSGFLDGIRCGDCECNIDWGEKRNTIASIAAGVLFFTGWWIIIDAAIMYPKEEDFHHAYHTCGVIATIAFLMINAVSNGQVRGDSYSEGCMGQTGARVWLFIGFMLAFGSLIASMWILFGGFVVPAKAAVYPGIAVFFQNAFIFFGGLVFKFGRTEDLWQ
;
A
#
# COMPACT_ATOMS: atom_id res chain seq x y z
N MET A 1 -9.83 24.77 27.34
CA MET A 1 -10.62 23.77 26.61
C MET A 1 -10.23 22.44 27.21
N GLU A 2 -11.13 21.80 27.98
CA GLU A 2 -10.81 20.47 28.50
C GLU A 2 -10.76 19.49 27.32
N ILE A 3 -9.87 18.52 27.35
CA ILE A 3 -9.68 17.54 26.25
C ILE A 3 -10.99 16.81 25.91
N LEU A 4 -11.91 16.73 26.88
CA LEU A 4 -13.24 16.14 26.74
C LEU A 4 -14.16 16.90 25.77
N ASP A 5 -13.92 18.19 25.53
CA ASP A 5 -14.73 19.02 24.63
C ASP A 5 -14.30 18.89 23.15
N LEU A 6 -13.17 18.25 22.87
CA LEU A 6 -12.61 18.12 21.51
C LEU A 6 -13.30 17.01 20.68
N LEU A 7 -13.89 16.01 21.36
CA LEU A 7 -14.48 14.83 20.72
C LEU A 7 -16.00 14.83 20.86
N PRO A 8 -16.74 14.31 19.86
CA PRO A 8 -18.19 14.13 20.00
C PRO A 8 -18.49 13.24 21.21
N ALA A 9 -19.55 13.53 21.97
CA ALA A 9 -19.96 12.70 23.13
C ALA A 9 -20.14 11.21 22.75
N ASN A 10 -20.57 10.95 21.51
CA ASN A 10 -20.74 9.60 20.95
C ASN A 10 -19.42 8.83 20.77
N PHE A 11 -18.27 9.50 20.83
CA PHE A 11 -16.96 8.85 20.73
C PHE A 11 -16.67 7.95 21.94
N GLY A 12 -17.38 8.14 23.06
CA GLY A 12 -17.32 7.22 24.21
C GLY A 12 -17.61 5.76 23.84
N TYR A 13 -18.52 5.51 22.89
CA TYR A 13 -18.81 4.16 22.40
C TYR A 13 -17.62 3.52 21.67
N VAL A 14 -16.83 4.34 20.99
CA VAL A 14 -15.64 3.89 20.27
C VAL A 14 -14.57 3.46 21.29
N ILE A 15 -14.38 4.24 22.35
CA ILE A 15 -13.44 3.92 23.43
C ILE A 15 -13.83 2.59 24.10
N LEU A 16 -15.12 2.39 24.38
CA LEU A 16 -15.62 1.12 24.91
C LEU A 16 -15.40 -0.05 23.94
N THR A 17 -15.49 0.20 22.63
CA THR A 17 -15.22 -0.81 21.59
C THR A 17 -13.74 -1.21 21.56
N TYR A 18 -12.80 -0.26 21.72
CA TYR A 18 -11.37 -0.58 21.84
C TYR A 18 -11.05 -1.32 23.14
N PHE A 19 -11.70 -0.94 24.25
CA PHE A 19 -11.55 -1.68 25.50
C PHE A 19 -12.05 -3.13 25.34
N TYR A 20 -13.19 -3.31 24.66
CA TYR A 20 -13.73 -4.63 24.37
C TYR A 20 -12.80 -5.47 23.47
N SER A 21 -12.15 -4.85 22.47
CA SER A 21 -11.18 -5.55 21.62
C SER A 21 -9.90 -5.93 22.37
N TRP A 22 -9.48 -5.14 23.36
CA TRP A 22 -8.39 -5.50 24.27
C TRP A 22 -8.75 -6.70 25.17
N VAL A 23 -9.98 -6.73 25.71
CA VAL A 23 -10.49 -7.88 26.48
C VAL A 23 -10.48 -9.15 25.62
N MET A 24 -10.91 -9.04 24.35
CA MET A 24 -10.86 -10.15 23.40
C MET A 24 -9.43 -10.70 23.22
N LEU A 25 -8.45 -9.85 22.90
CA LEU A 25 -7.07 -10.31 22.71
C LEU A 25 -6.50 -11.00 23.94
N THR A 26 -6.76 -10.42 25.12
CA THR A 26 -6.34 -10.98 26.41
C THR A 26 -6.99 -12.33 26.67
N TYR A 27 -8.29 -12.47 26.40
CA TYR A 27 -9.01 -13.75 26.53
C TYR A 27 -8.42 -14.86 25.65
N LEU A 28 -8.16 -14.58 24.37
CA LEU A 28 -7.56 -15.56 23.46
C LEU A 28 -6.14 -15.93 23.90
N GLY A 29 -5.34 -14.96 24.34
CA GLY A 29 -3.98 -15.18 24.85
C GLY A 29 -3.95 -16.04 26.13
N VAL A 30 -4.86 -15.77 27.07
CA VAL A 30 -5.02 -16.59 28.29
C VAL A 30 -5.43 -18.02 27.95
N ASN A 31 -6.32 -18.22 26.97
CA ASN A 31 -6.71 -19.56 26.52
C ASN A 31 -5.56 -20.32 25.86
N VAL A 32 -4.70 -19.65 25.09
CA VAL A 32 -3.45 -20.24 24.60
C VAL A 32 -2.56 -20.66 25.77
N GLY A 33 -2.37 -19.79 26.77
CA GLY A 33 -1.57 -20.11 27.95
C GLY A 33 -2.11 -21.31 28.75
N ARG A 34 -3.43 -21.38 28.92
CA ARG A 34 -4.11 -22.53 29.53
C ARG A 34 -3.95 -23.80 28.70
N ALA A 35 -4.08 -23.71 27.38
CA ALA A 35 -3.89 -24.84 26.48
C ALA A 35 -2.44 -25.34 26.49
N ARG A 36 -1.44 -24.46 26.55
CA ARG A 36 -0.03 -24.85 26.70
C ARG A 36 0.20 -25.70 27.94
N LYS A 37 -0.41 -25.33 29.08
CA LYS A 37 -0.34 -26.13 30.31
C LYS A 37 -1.09 -27.46 30.19
N LYS A 38 -2.24 -27.48 29.49
CA LYS A 38 -3.06 -28.69 29.33
C LYS A 38 -2.41 -29.76 28.44
N TYR A 39 -1.76 -29.34 27.35
CA TYR A 39 -1.12 -30.23 26.37
C TYR A 39 0.41 -30.34 26.54
N ASP A 40 0.95 -29.85 27.68
CA ASP A 40 2.38 -29.87 28.02
C ASP A 40 3.33 -29.36 26.91
N VAL A 41 2.92 -28.30 26.21
CA VAL A 41 3.72 -27.70 25.12
C VAL A 41 4.68 -26.65 25.70
N LYS A 42 5.91 -27.07 25.98
CA LYS A 42 6.98 -26.19 26.48
C LYS A 42 7.42 -25.17 25.42
N TYR A 43 7.79 -23.97 25.89
CA TYR A 43 8.49 -22.98 25.07
C TYR A 43 9.85 -23.55 24.63
N PRO A 44 10.35 -23.25 23.41
CA PRO A 44 9.84 -22.28 22.41
C PRO A 44 8.86 -22.88 21.39
N THR A 45 8.42 -24.12 21.56
CA THR A 45 7.63 -24.85 20.56
C THR A 45 6.28 -24.16 20.32
N MET A 46 6.02 -23.81 19.05
CA MET A 46 4.83 -23.05 18.66
C MET A 46 3.61 -23.94 18.38
N TYR A 47 3.83 -25.07 17.71
CA TYR A 47 2.82 -26.06 17.36
C TYR A 47 3.22 -27.44 17.90
N SER A 48 2.25 -28.20 18.41
CA SER A 48 2.46 -29.58 18.83
C SER A 48 2.35 -30.50 17.62
N THR A 49 3.24 -31.47 17.48
CA THR A 49 3.11 -32.53 16.47
C THR A 49 2.13 -33.63 16.88
N LYS A 50 1.65 -33.61 18.13
CA LYS A 50 0.84 -34.67 18.73
C LYS A 50 -0.64 -34.28 18.92
N ASP A 51 -0.92 -33.00 19.07
CA ASP A 51 -2.25 -32.50 19.46
C ASP A 51 -2.74 -31.37 18.54
N ASP A 52 -3.59 -31.70 17.58
CA ASP A 52 -4.19 -30.73 16.64
C ASP A 52 -5.11 -29.71 17.33
N MET A 53 -5.68 -30.06 18.48
CA MET A 53 -6.54 -29.16 19.25
C MET A 53 -5.74 -27.98 19.83
N PHE A 54 -4.50 -28.21 20.27
CA PHE A 54 -3.61 -27.12 20.67
C PHE A 54 -3.27 -26.22 19.48
N ASN A 55 -2.95 -26.82 18.32
CA ASN A 55 -2.65 -26.10 17.09
C ASN A 55 -3.82 -25.22 16.64
N CYS A 56 -5.05 -25.71 16.77
CA CYS A 56 -6.27 -24.96 16.49
C CYS A 56 -6.44 -23.74 17.40
N ILE A 57 -6.26 -23.91 18.72
CA ILE A 57 -6.35 -22.82 19.71
C ILE A 57 -5.28 -21.75 19.43
N GLN A 58 -4.04 -22.18 19.18
CA GLN A 58 -2.91 -21.30 18.86
C GLN A 58 -3.15 -20.52 17.56
N ARG A 59 -3.63 -21.19 16.50
CA ARG A 59 -3.88 -20.56 15.20
C ARG A 59 -5.01 -19.54 15.27
N ALA A 60 -6.06 -19.81 16.05
CA ALA A 60 -7.16 -18.86 16.22
C ALA A 60 -6.69 -17.53 16.84
N HIS A 61 -5.78 -17.60 17.82
CA HIS A 61 -5.19 -16.41 18.41
C HIS A 61 -4.26 -15.68 17.43
N GLN A 62 -3.34 -16.40 16.76
CA GLN A 62 -2.42 -15.82 15.79
C GLN A 62 -3.13 -15.14 14.62
N ASN A 63 -4.15 -15.78 14.04
CA ASN A 63 -4.92 -15.15 12.97
C ASN A 63 -5.60 -13.86 13.43
N THR A 64 -5.98 -13.76 14.71
CA THR A 64 -6.54 -12.51 15.24
C THR A 64 -5.48 -11.43 15.32
N LEU A 65 -4.26 -11.77 15.76
CA LEU A 65 -3.14 -10.84 15.82
C LEU A 65 -2.67 -10.38 14.44
N GLU A 66 -2.77 -11.21 13.41
CA GLU A 66 -2.41 -10.85 12.03
C GLU A 66 -3.34 -9.76 11.47
N VAL A 67 -4.64 -9.82 11.76
CA VAL A 67 -5.66 -8.91 11.20
C VAL A 67 -5.92 -7.71 12.11
N TYR A 68 -5.63 -7.81 13.41
CA TYR A 68 -5.94 -6.77 14.39
C TYR A 68 -5.31 -5.39 14.08
N PRO A 69 -4.04 -5.26 13.67
CA PRO A 69 -3.46 -3.97 13.32
C PRO A 69 -4.18 -3.28 12.15
N GLN A 70 -4.55 -4.06 11.12
CA GLN A 70 -5.30 -3.53 9.98
C GLN A 70 -6.68 -3.04 10.41
N TRP A 71 -7.38 -3.84 11.23
CA TRP A 71 -8.68 -3.45 11.75
C TRP A 71 -8.59 -2.19 12.62
N LEU A 72 -7.58 -2.06 13.48
CA LEU A 72 -7.36 -0.86 14.30
C LEU A 72 -7.23 0.42 13.46
N VAL A 73 -6.48 0.38 12.35
CA VAL A 73 -6.29 1.55 11.47
C VAL A 73 -7.62 1.98 10.85
N PHE A 74 -8.33 1.04 10.20
CA PHE A 74 -9.60 1.36 9.55
C PHE A 74 -10.70 1.75 10.54
N GLN A 75 -10.76 1.08 11.70
CA GLN A 75 -11.67 1.43 12.80
C GLN A 75 -11.43 2.86 13.28
N THR A 76 -10.17 3.28 13.43
CA THR A 76 -9.82 4.63 13.91
C THR A 76 -10.21 5.70 12.91
N ILE A 77 -9.88 5.49 11.63
CA ILE A 77 -10.25 6.43 10.55
C ILE A 77 -11.78 6.57 10.47
N ALA A 78 -12.52 5.45 10.50
CA ALA A 78 -13.97 5.47 10.47
C ALA A 78 -14.58 6.11 11.73
N ALA A 79 -14.00 5.88 12.91
CA ALA A 79 -14.55 6.35 14.17
C ALA A 79 -14.42 7.86 14.39
N ILE A 80 -13.40 8.51 13.81
CA ILE A 80 -13.20 9.95 13.92
C ILE A 80 -14.37 10.72 13.27
N VAL A 81 -14.87 10.21 12.13
CA VAL A 81 -15.96 10.86 11.37
C VAL A 81 -17.32 10.25 11.69
N TYR A 82 -17.39 8.94 11.89
CA TYR A 82 -18.62 8.17 12.09
C TYR A 82 -18.58 7.33 13.38
N PRO A 83 -18.54 7.97 14.57
CA PRO A 83 -18.29 7.28 15.84
C PRO A 83 -19.33 6.20 16.16
N THR A 84 -20.63 6.44 15.90
CA THR A 84 -21.70 5.48 16.20
C THR A 84 -21.66 4.27 15.26
N ALA A 85 -21.61 4.50 13.94
CA ALA A 85 -21.56 3.43 12.94
C ALA A 85 -20.28 2.58 13.09
N ALA A 86 -19.13 3.23 13.29
CA ALA A 86 -17.87 2.54 13.53
C ALA A 86 -17.92 1.70 14.82
N SER A 87 -18.55 2.18 15.89
CA SER A 87 -18.70 1.41 17.14
C SER A 87 -19.53 0.14 16.92
N VAL A 88 -20.67 0.23 16.23
CA VAL A 88 -21.53 -0.93 15.94
C VAL A 88 -20.78 -1.98 15.11
N LEU A 89 -20.13 -1.55 14.02
CA LEU A 89 -19.37 -2.44 13.15
C LEU A 89 -18.15 -3.04 13.87
N GLY A 90 -17.51 -2.26 14.73
CA GLY A 90 -16.40 -2.72 15.56
C GLY A 90 -16.82 -3.80 16.55
N VAL A 91 -17.95 -3.62 17.24
CA VAL A 91 -18.51 -4.64 18.15
C VAL A 91 -18.88 -5.92 17.39
N ILE A 92 -19.47 -5.81 16.18
CA ILE A 92 -19.77 -6.96 15.31
C ILE A 92 -18.48 -7.72 14.98
N TRP A 93 -17.40 -7.02 14.65
CA TRP A 93 -16.12 -7.66 14.35
C TRP A 93 -15.51 -8.34 15.59
N VAL A 94 -15.44 -7.66 16.73
CA VAL A 94 -14.86 -8.22 17.96
C VAL A 94 -15.65 -9.44 18.44
N THR A 95 -16.99 -9.38 18.44
CA THR A 95 -17.85 -10.53 18.79
C THR A 95 -17.65 -11.71 17.85
N SER A 96 -17.42 -11.47 16.55
CA SER A 96 -17.16 -12.54 15.59
C SER A 96 -15.88 -13.32 15.89
N ARG A 97 -14.85 -12.65 16.41
CA ARG A 97 -13.58 -13.31 16.76
C ARG A 97 -13.73 -14.27 17.93
N PHE A 98 -14.62 -13.99 18.89
CA PHE A 98 -14.99 -14.96 19.93
C PHE A 98 -15.67 -16.19 19.33
N SER A 99 -16.66 -15.99 18.46
CA SER A 99 -17.35 -17.09 17.76
C SER A 99 -16.43 -17.90 16.87
N TYR A 100 -15.47 -17.24 16.19
CA TYR A 100 -14.41 -17.88 15.41
C TYR A 100 -13.51 -18.74 16.28
N ALA A 101 -13.04 -18.20 17.42
CA ALA A 101 -12.17 -18.90 18.35
C ALA A 101 -12.87 -20.11 18.97
N TRP A 102 -14.10 -19.96 19.45
CA TRP A 102 -14.89 -21.08 19.98
C TRP A 102 -15.15 -22.15 18.94
N GLY A 103 -15.38 -21.78 17.68
CA GLY A 103 -15.43 -22.72 16.56
C GLY A 103 -14.15 -23.54 16.43
N TYR A 104 -12.98 -22.89 16.45
CA TYR A 104 -11.67 -23.55 16.40
C TYR A 104 -11.37 -24.44 17.61
N TYR A 105 -11.87 -24.09 18.80
CA TYR A 105 -11.61 -24.84 20.03
C TYR A 105 -12.27 -26.23 20.05
N THR A 106 -13.16 -26.50 19.10
CA THR A 106 -13.76 -27.82 18.90
C THR A 106 -12.83 -28.83 18.21
N GLY A 107 -11.64 -28.41 17.77
CA GLY A 107 -10.66 -29.27 17.08
C GLY A 107 -10.97 -29.53 15.61
N ASN A 108 -12.09 -29.03 15.07
CA ASN A 108 -12.41 -29.10 13.65
C ASN A 108 -12.18 -27.73 12.98
N PRO A 109 -11.21 -27.61 12.06
CA PRO A 109 -10.92 -26.35 11.36
C PRO A 109 -12.09 -25.75 10.58
N ALA A 110 -13.06 -26.57 10.13
CA ALA A 110 -14.20 -26.09 9.35
C ALA A 110 -15.19 -25.25 10.18
N LYS A 111 -15.26 -25.49 11.50
CA LYS A 111 -16.19 -24.77 12.41
C LYS A 111 -15.81 -23.30 12.64
N ARG A 112 -14.70 -22.85 12.06
CA ARG A 112 -14.32 -21.43 12.00
C ARG A 112 -15.32 -20.53 11.29
N LEU A 113 -16.13 -21.11 10.38
CA LEU A 113 -17.13 -20.38 9.60
C LEU A 113 -18.21 -19.73 10.48
N ASN A 114 -18.38 -20.20 11.73
CA ASN A 114 -19.28 -19.58 12.70
C ASN A 114 -18.93 -18.12 12.99
N GLY A 115 -17.67 -17.69 12.78
CA GLY A 115 -17.25 -16.30 12.94
C GLY A 115 -17.28 -15.46 11.65
N ALA A 116 -17.76 -16.01 10.53
CA ALA A 116 -17.69 -15.36 9.21
C ALA A 116 -18.51 -14.06 9.15
N TYR A 117 -19.54 -13.90 9.97
CA TYR A 117 -20.31 -12.64 10.04
C TYR A 117 -19.46 -11.42 10.42
N GLY A 118 -18.27 -11.62 11.01
CA GLY A 118 -17.31 -10.55 11.27
C GLY A 118 -16.82 -9.80 10.05
N TYR A 119 -16.87 -10.42 8.87
CA TYR A 119 -16.52 -9.76 7.62
C TYR A 119 -17.44 -8.55 7.36
N ILE A 120 -18.68 -8.56 7.82
CA ILE A 120 -19.60 -7.42 7.74
C ILE A 120 -19.02 -6.23 8.52
N GLY A 121 -18.54 -6.48 9.74
CA GLY A 121 -17.89 -5.46 10.57
C GLY A 121 -16.61 -4.93 9.92
N LEU A 122 -15.74 -5.83 9.44
CA LEU A 122 -14.46 -5.46 8.82
C LEU A 122 -14.64 -4.67 7.51
N PHE A 123 -15.43 -5.18 6.57
CA PHE A 123 -15.68 -4.47 5.31
C PHE A 123 -16.48 -3.20 5.53
N GLY A 124 -17.39 -3.18 6.50
CA GLY A 124 -18.11 -1.97 6.89
C GLY A 124 -17.16 -0.84 7.29
N VAL A 125 -16.18 -1.10 8.15
CA VAL A 125 -15.22 -0.05 8.57
C VAL A 125 -14.26 0.34 7.45
N ILE A 126 -13.91 -0.58 6.55
CA ILE A 126 -13.14 -0.26 5.33
C ILE A 126 -13.95 0.68 4.43
N ILE A 127 -15.22 0.37 4.16
CA ILE A 127 -16.10 1.21 3.33
C ILE A 127 -16.29 2.59 3.98
N LEU A 128 -16.50 2.66 5.29
CA LEU A 128 -16.57 3.94 6.00
C LEU A 128 -15.26 4.72 5.87
N SER A 129 -14.11 4.07 6.03
CA SER A 129 -12.81 4.73 5.86
C SER A 129 -12.60 5.26 4.43
N LEU A 130 -13.06 4.53 3.41
CA LEU A 130 -13.06 4.99 2.02
C LEU A 130 -14.00 6.18 1.82
N SER A 131 -15.18 6.16 2.45
CA SER A 131 -16.11 7.30 2.40
C SER A 131 -15.52 8.56 3.02
N VAL A 132 -14.75 8.43 4.11
CA VAL A 132 -13.99 9.52 4.72
C VAL A 132 -12.92 10.03 3.77
N ALA A 133 -12.16 9.13 3.12
CA ALA A 133 -11.17 9.53 2.12
C ALA A 133 -11.81 10.30 0.95
N LEU A 134 -12.96 9.84 0.44
CA LEU A 134 -13.70 10.51 -0.63
C LEU A 134 -14.26 11.87 -0.18
N GLN A 135 -14.67 12.02 1.08
CA GLN A 135 -15.09 13.31 1.64
C GLN A 135 -13.94 14.30 1.72
N LEU A 136 -12.79 13.85 2.20
CA LEU A 136 -11.57 14.68 2.25
C LEU A 136 -11.12 15.10 0.84
N LEU A 137 -11.38 14.27 -0.18
CA LEU A 137 -11.14 14.61 -1.58
C LEU A 137 -12.26 15.48 -2.22
N GLY A 138 -13.36 15.76 -1.49
CA GLY A 138 -14.45 16.66 -1.94
C GLY A 138 -15.53 16.01 -2.81
N TRP A 139 -15.69 14.68 -2.80
CA TRP A 139 -16.57 13.97 -3.73
C TRP A 139 -18.06 13.93 -3.31
N THR A 140 -18.38 14.05 -2.02
CA THR A 140 -19.68 13.58 -1.46
C THR A 140 -20.52 14.62 -0.72
N THR A 141 -20.05 15.84 -0.47
CA THR A 141 -20.91 16.91 0.07
C THR A 141 -21.65 17.62 -1.06
N GLY A 142 -22.98 17.48 -1.08
CA GLY A 142 -23.86 18.10 -2.06
C GLY A 142 -24.59 19.31 -1.49
N GLU A 143 -24.46 20.45 -2.16
CA GLU A 143 -25.58 21.35 -2.37
C GLU A 143 -26.02 21.26 -3.84
N ASN A 144 -27.30 20.92 -4.02
CA ASN A 144 -28.15 21.12 -5.21
C ASN A 144 -27.52 20.90 -6.60
N ASN A 145 -27.73 19.71 -7.18
CA ASN A 145 -28.06 19.46 -8.62
C ASN A 145 -27.88 17.98 -8.97
N ILE A 146 -28.90 17.16 -8.67
CA ILE A 146 -28.89 15.69 -8.79
C ILE A 146 -28.87 15.18 -10.26
N VAL A 147 -28.98 16.05 -11.26
CA VAL A 147 -28.92 15.66 -12.69
C VAL A 147 -27.62 16.10 -13.39
N ARG A 148 -26.80 16.97 -12.79
CA ARG A 148 -25.55 17.48 -13.42
C ARG A 148 -24.29 16.66 -13.12
N LYS A 149 -24.30 15.74 -12.15
CA LYS A 149 -23.06 15.12 -11.63
C LYS A 149 -22.66 13.77 -12.27
N MET A 150 -23.44 13.24 -13.22
CA MET A 150 -23.02 12.09 -14.05
C MET A 150 -22.42 12.49 -15.41
N SER A 151 -22.43 13.78 -15.79
CA SER A 151 -21.67 14.29 -16.96
C SER A 151 -20.24 14.76 -16.59
N GLY A 152 -19.91 14.83 -15.30
CA GLY A 152 -18.67 15.40 -14.77
C GLY A 152 -17.38 14.62 -15.04
N PHE A 153 -17.44 13.41 -15.61
CA PHE A 153 -16.23 12.68 -16.01
C PHE A 153 -15.61 13.26 -17.30
N LEU A 154 -16.41 13.88 -18.17
CA LEU A 154 -15.94 14.52 -19.40
C LEU A 154 -16.00 16.06 -19.33
N ASP A 155 -16.83 16.64 -18.45
CA ASP A 155 -16.88 18.09 -18.22
C ASP A 155 -15.70 18.61 -17.35
N GLY A 156 -14.82 17.74 -16.85
CA GLY A 156 -13.56 18.10 -16.19
C GLY A 156 -12.47 18.62 -17.16
N ILE A 157 -12.71 18.55 -18.47
CA ILE A 157 -11.95 19.27 -19.50
C ILE A 157 -12.77 20.49 -19.91
N ARG A 158 -12.84 21.49 -19.04
CA ARG A 158 -13.14 22.87 -19.46
C ARG A 158 -11.88 23.71 -19.34
N CYS A 159 -11.19 23.86 -20.48
CA CYS A 159 -10.34 25.02 -20.73
C CYS A 159 -11.24 26.27 -20.78
N GLY A 160 -10.92 27.31 -20.00
CA GLY A 160 -11.70 28.54 -19.85
C GLY A 160 -12.91 28.36 -18.93
N ASP A 161 -13.15 29.13 -17.87
CA ASP A 161 -12.85 30.53 -17.60
C ASP A 161 -12.62 30.81 -16.10
N CYS A 162 -11.92 31.90 -15.82
CA CYS A 162 -11.31 32.36 -14.56
C CYS A 162 -12.27 32.60 -13.37
N GLU A 163 -11.82 32.24 -12.15
CA GLU A 163 -11.40 33.22 -11.10
C GLU A 163 -10.72 32.52 -9.89
N CYS A 164 -9.40 32.62 -9.89
CA CYS A 164 -8.44 32.82 -8.80
C CYS A 164 -8.50 32.01 -7.47
N ASN A 165 -7.48 31.14 -7.35
CA ASN A 165 -6.82 30.58 -6.16
C ASN A 165 -7.16 29.13 -5.72
N ILE A 166 -7.27 28.22 -6.68
CA ILE A 166 -7.04 26.78 -6.44
C ILE A 166 -5.54 26.51 -6.53
N ASP A 167 -4.97 25.97 -5.45
CA ASP A 167 -3.56 25.63 -5.37
C ASP A 167 -3.26 24.36 -6.19
N TRP A 168 -3.10 24.51 -7.50
CA TRP A 168 -2.80 23.43 -8.45
C TRP A 168 -1.42 22.78 -8.18
N GLY A 169 -0.55 23.44 -7.41
CA GLY A 169 0.76 22.93 -7.01
C GLY A 169 0.67 21.67 -6.14
N GLU A 170 -0.09 21.73 -5.05
CA GLU A 170 -0.21 20.60 -4.10
C GLU A 170 -0.91 19.38 -4.69
N LYS A 171 -1.98 19.58 -5.46
CA LYS A 171 -2.71 18.46 -6.11
C LYS A 171 -1.86 17.78 -7.19
N ARG A 172 -1.08 18.54 -7.95
CA ARG A 172 -0.19 17.97 -8.98
C ARG A 172 0.91 17.12 -8.36
N ASN A 173 1.49 17.56 -7.24
CA ASN A 173 2.54 16.81 -6.53
C ASN A 173 2.02 15.47 -5.99
N THR A 174 0.81 15.48 -5.43
CA THR A 174 0.15 14.27 -4.92
C THR A 174 -0.15 13.29 -6.06
N ILE A 175 -0.71 13.77 -7.18
CA ILE A 175 -1.01 12.93 -8.33
C ILE A 175 0.27 12.37 -8.98
N ALA A 176 1.30 13.20 -9.15
CA ALA A 176 2.57 12.79 -9.75
C ALA A 176 3.30 11.75 -8.89
N SER A 177 3.28 11.88 -7.55
CA SER A 177 3.89 10.91 -6.64
C SER A 177 3.15 9.57 -6.62
N ILE A 178 1.81 9.58 -6.61
CA ILE A 178 1.01 8.35 -6.70
C ILE A 178 1.23 7.66 -8.06
N ALA A 179 1.15 8.40 -9.16
CA ALA A 179 1.33 7.85 -10.50
C ALA A 179 2.74 7.24 -10.68
N ALA A 180 3.78 7.93 -10.22
CA ALA A 180 5.15 7.41 -10.24
C ALA A 180 5.31 6.15 -9.37
N GLY A 181 4.72 6.12 -8.18
CA GLY A 181 4.76 4.97 -7.28
C GLY A 181 4.07 3.73 -7.88
N VAL A 182 2.91 3.92 -8.53
CA VAL A 182 2.20 2.84 -9.23
C VAL A 182 3.06 2.30 -10.38
N LEU A 183 3.63 3.17 -11.21
CA LEU A 183 4.50 2.75 -12.33
C LEU A 183 5.73 1.97 -11.82
N PHE A 184 6.40 2.47 -10.78
CA PHE A 184 7.54 1.77 -10.18
C PHE A 184 7.17 0.38 -9.64
N PHE A 185 6.05 0.29 -8.92
CA PHE A 185 5.56 -0.98 -8.37
C PHE A 185 5.19 -1.96 -9.49
N THR A 186 4.48 -1.51 -10.53
CA THR A 186 4.11 -2.37 -11.66
C THR A 186 5.35 -2.92 -12.40
N GLY A 187 6.41 -2.13 -12.55
CA GLY A 187 7.66 -2.60 -13.14
C GLY A 187 8.29 -3.75 -12.37
N TRP A 188 8.39 -3.64 -11.04
CA TRP A 188 8.93 -4.71 -10.19
C TRP A 188 7.98 -5.91 -10.04
N TRP A 189 6.67 -5.69 -10.12
CA TRP A 189 5.69 -6.78 -10.09
C TRP A 189 5.82 -7.69 -11.32
N ILE A 190 5.97 -7.11 -12.51
CA ILE A 190 6.09 -7.85 -13.78
C ILE A 190 7.33 -8.76 -13.79
N ILE A 191 8.46 -8.30 -13.26
CA ILE A 191 9.68 -9.13 -13.25
C ILE A 191 9.60 -10.26 -12.22
N ILE A 192 8.91 -10.04 -11.09
CA ILE A 192 8.70 -11.08 -10.06
C ILE A 192 7.79 -12.17 -10.61
N ASP A 193 6.73 -11.80 -11.32
CA ASP A 193 5.83 -12.75 -12.00
C ASP A 193 6.61 -13.60 -13.03
N ALA A 194 7.44 -12.96 -13.87
CA ALA A 194 8.29 -13.66 -14.83
C ALA A 194 9.31 -14.59 -14.16
N ALA A 195 9.93 -14.18 -13.04
CA ALA A 195 10.91 -15.00 -12.32
C ALA A 195 10.27 -16.25 -11.67
N ILE A 196 9.01 -16.16 -11.22
CA ILE A 196 8.29 -17.30 -10.66
C ILE A 196 7.87 -18.28 -11.76
N MET A 197 7.42 -17.76 -12.91
CA MET A 197 6.99 -18.59 -14.04
C MET A 197 8.16 -19.33 -14.71
N TYR A 198 9.36 -18.73 -14.73
CA TYR A 198 10.55 -19.28 -15.38
C TYR A 198 11.73 -19.40 -14.40
N PRO A 199 11.73 -20.41 -13.50
CA PRO A 199 12.75 -20.55 -12.46
C PRO A 199 14.07 -21.17 -12.94
N LYS A 200 14.12 -21.68 -14.19
CA LYS A 200 15.31 -22.34 -14.74
C LYS A 200 16.20 -21.33 -15.46
N GLU A 201 17.52 -21.44 -15.23
CA GLU A 201 18.53 -20.54 -15.80
C GLU A 201 18.60 -20.60 -17.35
N GLU A 202 18.25 -21.74 -17.96
CA GLU A 202 18.19 -21.91 -19.42
C GLU A 202 17.12 -21.03 -20.08
N ASP A 203 15.99 -20.85 -19.40
CA ASP A 203 14.87 -20.04 -19.87
C ASP A 203 15.06 -18.57 -19.50
N PHE A 204 15.59 -18.30 -18.30
CA PHE A 204 15.78 -16.95 -17.80
C PHE A 204 17.08 -16.80 -17.00
N HIS A 205 18.08 -16.15 -17.59
CA HIS A 205 19.36 -15.90 -16.93
C HIS A 205 19.22 -14.87 -15.80
N HIS A 206 19.71 -15.21 -14.61
CA HIS A 206 19.67 -14.33 -13.45
C HIS A 206 20.40 -12.99 -13.68
N ALA A 207 21.37 -12.94 -14.60
CA ALA A 207 22.08 -11.71 -14.96
C ALA A 207 21.16 -10.61 -15.51
N TYR A 208 20.01 -10.95 -16.11
CA TYR A 208 19.10 -9.97 -16.71
C TYR A 208 18.41 -9.07 -15.67
N HIS A 209 18.32 -9.49 -14.41
CA HIS A 209 17.82 -8.65 -13.32
C HIS A 209 18.68 -7.40 -13.06
N THR A 210 19.97 -7.46 -13.39
CA THR A 210 20.92 -6.34 -13.21
C THR A 210 20.42 -5.08 -13.93
N CYS A 211 19.75 -5.25 -15.08
CA CYS A 211 19.20 -4.15 -15.87
C CYS A 211 18.16 -3.35 -15.06
N GLY A 212 17.19 -4.03 -14.45
CA GLY A 212 16.17 -3.40 -13.61
C GLY A 212 16.71 -2.78 -12.31
N VAL A 213 17.78 -3.36 -11.74
CA VAL A 213 18.48 -2.78 -10.58
C VAL A 213 19.15 -1.46 -10.97
N ILE A 214 19.87 -1.42 -12.11
CA ILE A 214 20.50 -0.20 -12.62
C ILE A 214 19.44 0.88 -12.92
N ALA A 215 18.30 0.51 -13.51
CA ALA A 215 17.20 1.44 -13.73
C ALA A 215 16.64 2.02 -12.42
N THR A 216 16.60 1.23 -11.35
CA THR A 216 16.16 1.68 -10.02
C THR A 216 17.15 2.63 -9.37
N ILE A 217 18.45 2.36 -9.49
CA ILE A 217 19.50 3.29 -9.04
C ILE A 217 19.38 4.61 -9.81
N ALA A 218 19.19 4.56 -11.13
CA ALA A 218 18.98 5.73 -11.96
C ALA A 218 17.73 6.53 -11.55
N PHE A 219 16.62 5.84 -11.26
CA PHE A 219 15.39 6.45 -10.72
C PHE A 219 15.66 7.23 -9.43
N LEU A 220 16.37 6.64 -8.47
CA LEU A 220 16.72 7.32 -7.21
C LEU A 220 17.65 8.51 -7.46
N MET A 221 18.67 8.36 -8.32
CA MET A 221 19.61 9.43 -8.63
C MET A 221 18.93 10.65 -9.27
N ILE A 222 18.04 10.45 -10.24
CA ILE A 222 17.30 11.53 -10.93
C ILE A 222 16.38 12.27 -9.96
N ASN A 223 15.69 11.51 -9.09
CA ASN A 223 14.66 12.04 -8.19
C ASN A 223 15.19 12.60 -6.86
N ALA A 224 16.43 12.24 -6.48
CA ALA A 224 17.13 12.79 -5.32
C ALA A 224 17.55 14.26 -5.50
N VAL A 225 17.79 14.69 -6.75
CA VAL A 225 18.15 16.09 -7.04
C VAL A 225 16.88 16.94 -7.13
N SER A 226 16.83 18.05 -6.42
CA SER A 226 15.73 19.01 -6.52
C SER A 226 15.78 19.78 -7.86
N ASN A 227 14.63 20.13 -8.42
CA ASN A 227 14.55 20.99 -9.61
C ASN A 227 15.11 22.40 -9.32
N GLY A 228 14.97 22.90 -8.09
CA GLY A 228 15.57 24.17 -7.65
C GLY A 228 17.10 24.20 -7.73
N GLN A 229 17.77 23.10 -7.35
CA GLN A 229 19.23 23.00 -7.46
C GLN A 229 19.74 22.93 -8.91
N VAL A 230 18.93 22.46 -9.84
CA VAL A 230 19.29 22.41 -11.28
C VAL A 230 19.17 23.79 -11.93
N ARG A 231 18.13 24.54 -11.56
CA ARG A 231 17.88 25.91 -12.04
C ARG A 231 18.87 26.93 -11.49
N GLY A 232 19.41 26.67 -10.31
CA GLY A 232 20.39 27.53 -9.66
C GLY A 232 19.78 28.55 -8.70
N ASP A 233 18.53 28.34 -8.28
CA ASP A 233 17.77 29.23 -7.39
C ASP A 233 18.06 28.98 -5.89
N SER A 234 18.98 28.07 -5.57
CA SER A 234 19.32 27.69 -4.19
C SER A 234 20.45 28.56 -3.63
N TYR A 235 20.18 29.26 -2.53
CA TYR A 235 21.14 30.14 -1.83
C TYR A 235 22.21 29.40 -1.00
N SER A 236 22.12 28.08 -0.82
CA SER A 236 23.10 27.28 -0.09
C SER A 236 24.03 26.50 -1.03
N GLU A 237 25.29 26.90 -1.08
CA GLU A 237 26.35 26.14 -1.74
C GLU A 237 26.80 24.98 -0.85
N GLY A 238 26.23 23.79 -1.07
CA GLY A 238 26.80 22.55 -0.54
C GLY A 238 28.12 22.19 -1.24
N CYS A 239 28.87 21.23 -0.70
CA CYS A 239 30.21 20.81 -1.17
C CYS A 239 30.29 20.46 -2.68
N MET A 240 29.19 20.07 -3.32
CA MET A 240 29.15 19.70 -4.74
C MET A 240 28.59 20.78 -5.68
N GLY A 241 28.14 21.93 -5.15
CA GLY A 241 27.64 23.07 -5.93
C GLY A 241 26.53 22.74 -6.95
N GLN A 242 26.22 23.70 -7.82
CA GLN A 242 25.24 23.54 -8.90
C GLN A 242 25.75 22.63 -10.02
N THR A 243 27.05 22.70 -10.31
CA THR A 243 27.71 21.88 -11.33
C THR A 243 27.66 20.40 -10.97
N GLY A 244 27.88 20.04 -9.70
CA GLY A 244 27.80 18.66 -9.23
C GLY A 244 26.38 18.09 -9.30
N ALA A 245 25.36 18.88 -8.96
CA ALA A 245 23.96 18.46 -9.10
C ALA A 245 23.59 18.15 -10.55
N ARG A 246 24.09 18.95 -11.52
CA ARG A 246 23.88 18.73 -12.96
C ARG A 246 24.62 17.48 -13.46
N VAL A 247 25.87 17.28 -13.03
CA VAL A 247 26.66 16.08 -13.37
C VAL A 247 25.99 14.82 -12.80
N TRP A 248 25.54 14.86 -11.54
CA TRP A 248 24.83 13.75 -10.91
C TRP A 248 23.54 13.39 -11.65
N LEU A 249 22.74 14.40 -12.00
CA LEU A 249 21.52 14.22 -12.77
C LEU A 249 21.80 13.67 -14.18
N PHE A 250 22.86 14.16 -14.85
CA PHE A 250 23.28 13.65 -16.16
C PHE A 250 23.68 12.17 -16.09
N ILE A 251 24.47 11.77 -15.09
CA ILE A 251 24.83 10.36 -14.86
C ILE A 251 23.56 9.52 -14.63
N GLY A 252 22.62 10.02 -13.82
CA GLY A 252 21.33 9.37 -13.61
C GLY A 252 20.57 9.12 -14.92
N PHE A 253 20.47 10.12 -15.79
CA PHE A 253 19.84 9.96 -17.11
C PHE A 253 20.60 8.98 -18.02
N MET A 254 21.93 9.01 -18.03
CA MET A 254 22.73 8.06 -18.81
C MET A 254 22.48 6.61 -18.37
N LEU A 255 22.41 6.35 -17.07
CA LEU A 255 22.09 5.02 -16.53
C LEU A 255 20.66 4.60 -16.88
N ALA A 256 19.70 5.53 -16.86
CA ALA A 256 18.30 5.28 -17.19
C ALA A 256 18.12 4.92 -18.68
N PHE A 257 18.75 5.66 -19.60
CA PHE A 257 18.72 5.33 -21.03
C PHE A 257 19.55 4.07 -21.34
N GLY A 258 20.70 3.90 -20.69
CA GLY A 258 21.55 2.72 -20.86
C GLY A 258 20.85 1.42 -20.45
N SER A 259 20.12 1.43 -19.33
CA SER A 259 19.29 0.29 -18.92
C SER A 259 18.13 0.03 -19.88
N LEU A 260 17.43 1.08 -20.36
CA LEU A 260 16.36 0.90 -21.35
C LEU A 260 16.87 0.28 -22.66
N ILE A 261 18.00 0.78 -23.20
CA ILE A 261 18.62 0.24 -24.41
C ILE A 261 19.10 -1.20 -24.19
N ALA A 262 19.72 -1.49 -23.05
CA ALA A 262 20.16 -2.84 -22.69
C ALA A 262 18.97 -3.81 -22.58
N SER A 263 17.85 -3.38 -22.01
CA SER A 263 16.63 -4.20 -21.91
C SER A 263 16.03 -4.51 -23.30
N MET A 264 16.09 -3.54 -24.21
CA MET A 264 15.67 -3.71 -25.61
C MET A 264 16.56 -4.74 -26.33
N TRP A 265 17.87 -4.66 -26.10
CA TRP A 265 18.82 -5.64 -26.63
C TRP A 265 18.56 -7.04 -26.07
N ILE A 266 18.30 -7.17 -24.76
CA ILE A 266 17.99 -8.46 -24.13
C ILE A 266 16.73 -9.08 -24.77
N LEU A 267 15.67 -8.28 -24.98
CA LEU A 267 14.45 -8.75 -25.63
C LEU A 267 14.73 -9.29 -27.05
N PHE A 268 15.34 -8.48 -27.91
CA PHE A 268 15.52 -8.88 -29.31
C PHE A 268 16.66 -9.89 -29.49
N GLY A 269 17.83 -9.61 -28.94
CA GLY A 269 19.03 -10.44 -29.09
C GLY A 269 18.98 -11.73 -28.26
N GLY A 270 18.35 -11.72 -27.10
CA GLY A 270 18.29 -12.88 -26.20
C GLY A 270 17.10 -13.81 -26.42
N PHE A 271 15.95 -13.28 -26.89
CA PHE A 271 14.70 -14.05 -26.97
C PHE A 271 14.10 -14.09 -28.38
N VAL A 272 14.02 -12.97 -29.10
CA VAL A 272 13.34 -12.90 -30.41
C VAL A 272 14.20 -13.48 -31.54
N VAL A 273 15.46 -13.05 -31.68
CA VAL A 273 16.36 -13.51 -32.75
C VAL A 273 16.72 -15.00 -32.61
N PRO A 274 17.00 -15.54 -31.41
CA PRO A 274 17.25 -16.96 -31.23
C PRO A 274 15.98 -17.82 -31.32
N ALA A 275 14.80 -17.22 -31.55
CA ALA A 275 13.50 -17.88 -31.63
C ALA A 275 13.22 -18.83 -30.44
N LYS A 276 13.46 -18.36 -29.20
CA LYS A 276 13.16 -19.15 -28.00
C LYS A 276 11.66 -19.42 -27.88
N ALA A 277 11.29 -20.59 -27.38
CA ALA A 277 9.90 -21.00 -27.21
C ALA A 277 9.10 -20.09 -26.25
N ALA A 278 9.77 -19.47 -25.27
CA ALA A 278 9.20 -18.51 -24.34
C ALA A 278 9.87 -17.13 -24.48
N VAL A 279 9.14 -16.17 -25.07
CA VAL A 279 9.62 -14.78 -25.26
C VAL A 279 9.22 -13.87 -24.09
N TYR A 280 8.30 -14.33 -23.24
CA TYR A 280 7.75 -13.55 -22.12
C TYR A 280 8.79 -12.97 -21.17
N PRO A 281 9.87 -13.69 -20.75
CA PRO A 281 10.88 -13.12 -19.86
C PRO A 281 11.59 -11.89 -20.45
N GLY A 282 11.87 -11.90 -21.76
CA GLY A 282 12.45 -10.75 -22.46
C GLY A 282 11.51 -9.55 -22.46
N ILE A 283 10.21 -9.81 -22.68
CA ILE A 283 9.17 -8.77 -22.67
C ILE A 283 9.04 -8.16 -21.26
N ALA A 284 9.05 -9.01 -20.22
CA ALA A 284 9.00 -8.59 -18.82
C ALA A 284 10.18 -7.68 -18.44
N VAL A 285 11.40 -8.04 -18.83
CA VAL A 285 12.60 -7.21 -18.58
C VAL A 285 12.50 -5.85 -19.28
N PHE A 286 12.01 -5.81 -20.52
CA PHE A 286 11.80 -4.55 -21.23
C PHE A 286 10.75 -3.65 -20.53
N PHE A 287 9.58 -4.21 -20.22
CA PHE A 287 8.51 -3.45 -19.56
C PHE A 287 8.88 -3.00 -18.14
N GLN A 288 9.64 -3.81 -17.38
CA GLN A 288 10.18 -3.39 -16.10
C GLN A 288 10.99 -2.09 -16.24
N ASN A 289 11.95 -2.06 -17.16
CA ASN A 289 12.82 -0.91 -17.36
C ASN A 289 12.04 0.31 -17.90
N ALA A 290 11.08 0.08 -18.81
CA ALA A 290 10.22 1.14 -19.33
C ALA A 290 9.36 1.77 -18.22
N PHE A 291 8.71 0.97 -17.38
CA PHE A 291 7.86 1.49 -16.31
C PHE A 291 8.65 2.23 -15.22
N ILE A 292 9.83 1.73 -14.86
CA ILE A 292 10.73 2.43 -13.91
C ILE A 292 11.22 3.75 -14.51
N PHE A 293 11.59 3.76 -15.80
CA PHE A 293 12.01 4.97 -16.51
C PHE A 293 10.90 6.02 -16.54
N PHE A 294 9.70 5.66 -17.03
CA PHE A 294 8.58 6.59 -17.10
C PHE A 294 8.09 7.03 -15.72
N GLY A 295 8.07 6.13 -14.73
CA GLY A 295 7.78 6.49 -13.34
C GLY A 295 8.77 7.53 -12.81
N GLY A 296 10.05 7.41 -13.16
CA GLY A 296 11.08 8.39 -12.83
C GLY A 296 10.84 9.76 -13.46
N LEU A 297 10.48 9.81 -14.74
CA LEU A 297 10.16 11.07 -15.42
C LEU A 297 8.90 11.72 -14.86
N VAL A 298 7.86 10.93 -14.59
CA VAL A 298 6.60 11.41 -13.99
C VAL A 298 6.87 12.01 -12.61
N PHE A 299 7.70 11.38 -11.78
CA PHE A 299 8.06 11.94 -10.48
C PHE A 299 8.89 13.22 -10.60
N LYS A 300 9.88 13.23 -11.50
CA LYS A 300 10.82 14.34 -11.67
C LYS A 300 10.16 15.60 -12.23
N PHE A 301 9.37 15.44 -13.29
CA PHE A 301 8.74 16.56 -14.02
C PHE A 301 7.30 16.83 -13.57
N GLY A 302 6.64 15.86 -12.96
CA GLY A 302 5.29 16.03 -12.45
C GLY A 302 5.24 16.83 -11.14
N ARG A 303 6.30 16.84 -10.33
CA ARG A 303 6.33 17.63 -9.08
C ARG A 303 6.76 19.09 -9.34
N THR A 304 5.99 20.03 -8.81
CA THR A 304 6.45 21.39 -8.54
C THR A 304 7.12 21.45 -7.19
N GLU A 305 8.30 22.05 -7.16
CA GLU A 305 8.93 22.47 -5.92
C GLU A 305 8.62 23.95 -5.79
N ASP A 306 7.63 24.30 -4.96
CA ASP A 306 7.37 25.70 -4.64
C ASP A 306 8.57 26.20 -3.83
N LEU A 307 9.30 27.16 -4.41
CA LEU A 307 10.28 27.93 -3.67
C LEU A 307 9.48 28.76 -2.68
N TRP A 308 9.60 28.46 -1.39
CA TRP A 308 9.14 29.36 -0.34
C TRP A 308 9.91 30.68 -0.50
N GLN A 309 9.33 31.63 -1.25
CA GLN A 309 9.76 33.02 -1.29
C GLN A 309 9.25 33.74 -0.05
#